data_AF-A0A2E7W691-F1
#
_entry.id   AF-A0A2E7W691-F1
#
_cell.length_a   1.000
_cell.length_b   1.000
_cell.length_c   1.000
_cell.angle_alpha   90.00
_cell.angle_beta   90.00
_cell.angle_gamma   90.00
#
_symmetry.space_group_name_H-M   'P 1'
#
loop_
_entity.id
_entity.type
_entity.pdbx_description
1 polymer ?
#
loop_
_entity_poly.entity_id
_entity_poly.type
_entity_poly.pdbx_seq_one_letter_code
_entity_poly.pdbx_strand_id
1 'polypeptide(L)'
;MRKFILYSWNFIFNHEVSPLRHIPDVSVRHYILQLLGIMWAISFSLAIGNYVFMAASIIGHAILIGAVTITVATWTTATIKPKLFVRR
;
A
#
# COMPACT_ATOMS: atom_id res chain seq x y z
N MET A 1 -2.77 -14.24 -17.69
CA MET A 1 -2.11 -14.17 -16.36
C MET A 1 -0.74 -13.51 -16.38
N ARG A 2 0.27 -14.01 -17.13
CA ARG A 2 1.64 -13.44 -17.13
C ARG A 2 1.71 -11.93 -17.36
N LYS A 3 1.07 -11.42 -18.43
CA LYS A 3 1.06 -9.98 -18.75
C LYS A 3 0.49 -9.12 -17.62
N PHE A 4 -0.59 -9.58 -16.99
CA PHE A 4 -1.22 -8.88 -15.87
C PHE A 4 -0.29 -8.79 -14.65
N ILE A 5 0.31 -9.92 -14.25
CA ILE A 5 1.25 -9.97 -13.12
C ILE A 5 2.45 -9.04 -13.37
N LEU A 6 3.05 -9.11 -14.56
CA LEU A 6 4.17 -8.25 -14.93
C LEU A 6 3.78 -6.77 -14.97
N TYR A 7 2.60 -6.45 -15.49
CA TYR A 7 2.09 -5.08 -15.50
C TYR A 7 1.92 -4.54 -14.08
N SER A 8 1.25 -5.28 -13.19
CA SER A 8 1.04 -4.87 -11.81
C SER A 8 2.36 -4.71 -11.05
N TRP A 9 3.30 -5.64 -11.23
CA TRP A 9 4.63 -5.56 -10.63
C TRP A 9 5.38 -4.31 -11.09
N ASN A 10 5.44 -4.07 -12.40
CA ASN A 10 6.10 -2.90 -12.96
C ASN A 10 5.40 -1.61 -12.55
N PHE A 11 4.07 -1.56 -12.52
CA PHE A 11 3.34 -0.37 -12.09
C PHE A 11 3.67 0.02 -10.64
N ILE A 12 3.81 -0.96 -9.73
CA ILE A 12 4.11 -0.69 -8.33
C ILE A 12 5.59 -0.30 -8.14
N PHE A 13 6.50 -1.08 -8.73
CA PHE A 13 7.93 -1.05 -8.38
C PHE A 13 8.84 -0.32 -9.38
N ASN A 14 8.41 -0.05 -10.61
CA ASN A 14 9.21 0.73 -11.54
C ASN A 14 9.11 2.23 -11.19
N HIS A 15 10.27 2.83 -10.89
CA HIS A 15 10.42 4.22 -10.48
C HIS A 15 9.95 5.25 -11.51
N GLU A 16 9.80 4.88 -12.79
CA GLU A 16 9.36 5.78 -13.86
C GLU A 16 7.84 5.87 -13.96
N VAL A 17 7.12 4.84 -13.53
CA VAL A 17 5.65 4.74 -13.70
C VAL A 17 4.88 4.74 -12.39
N SER A 18 5.50 4.30 -11.30
CA SER A 18 4.87 4.22 -9.97
C SER A 18 4.23 5.55 -9.54
N PRO A 19 3.09 5.54 -8.82
CA PRO A 19 2.53 6.75 -8.22
C PRO A 19 3.52 7.53 -7.34
N LEU A 20 4.49 6.81 -6.75
CA LEU A 20 5.54 7.38 -5.90
C LEU A 20 6.65 8.11 -6.68
N ARG A 21 6.68 8.03 -8.02
CA ARG A 21 7.73 8.61 -8.87
C ARG A 21 7.94 10.10 -8.70
N HIS A 22 6.92 10.83 -8.25
CA HIS A 22 6.95 12.29 -8.11
C HIS A 22 7.64 12.76 -6.82
N ILE A 23 7.90 11.85 -5.87
CA ILE A 23 8.65 12.15 -4.64
C ILE A 23 10.14 12.20 -5.01
N PRO A 24 10.89 13.30 -4.83
CA PRO A 24 12.26 13.39 -5.37
C PRO A 24 13.24 12.41 -4.71
N ASP A 25 13.10 12.14 -3.42
CA ASP A 25 13.99 11.27 -2.66
C ASP A 25 13.65 9.77 -2.86
N VAL A 26 14.58 9.01 -3.44
CA VAL A 26 14.45 7.57 -3.69
C VAL A 26 14.32 6.77 -2.39
N SER A 27 15.01 7.18 -1.32
CA SER A 27 14.95 6.52 -0.02
C SER A 27 13.56 6.63 0.57
N VAL A 28 12.94 7.80 0.48
CA VAL A 28 11.56 8.03 0.94
C VAL A 28 10.57 7.15 0.17
N ARG A 29 10.72 7.03 -1.16
CA ARG A 29 9.88 6.11 -1.96
C ARG A 29 10.01 4.67 -1.45
N HIS A 30 11.25 4.23 -1.17
CA HIS A 30 11.51 2.88 -0.69
C HIS A 30 10.91 2.64 0.70
N TYR A 31 11.06 3.57 1.64
CA TYR A 31 10.47 3.46 2.97
C TYR A 31 8.93 3.43 2.92
N ILE A 32 8.31 4.22 2.05
CA ILE A 32 6.85 4.16 1.86
C ILE A 32 6.42 2.76 1.38
N LEU A 33 7.13 2.18 0.41
CA LEU A 33 6.83 0.82 -0.06
C LEU A 33 7.02 -0.23 1.05
N GLN A 34 8.06 -0.11 1.88
CA GLN A 34 8.26 -1.00 3.04
C GLN A 34 7.12 -0.88 4.06
N LEU A 35 6.73 0.34 4.42
CA LEU A 35 5.64 0.58 5.38
C LEU A 35 4.31 0.05 4.86
N LEU A 36 4.00 0.27 3.58
CA LEU A 36 2.81 -0.33 2.95
C LEU A 36 2.90 -1.86 2.97
N GLY A 37 4.06 -2.44 2.69
CA GLY A 37 4.28 -3.88 2.75
C GLY A 37 4.03 -4.46 4.15
N ILE A 38 4.57 -3.82 5.20
CA ILE A 38 4.35 -4.22 6.60
C ILE A 38 2.87 -4.08 6.97
N MET A 39 2.22 -2.98 6.59
CA MET A 39 0.79 -2.78 6.81
C MET A 39 -0.05 -3.91 6.20
N TRP A 40 0.24 -4.30 4.96
CA TRP A 40 -0.47 -5.39 4.29
C TRP A 40 -0.20 -6.74 4.96
N ALA A 41 1.04 -7.03 5.36
CA ALA A 41 1.36 -8.26 6.10
C ALA A 41 0.57 -8.37 7.41
N ILE A 42 0.49 -7.29 8.18
CA ILE A 42 -0.29 -7.23 9.43
C ILE A 42 -1.80 -7.37 9.14
N SER A 43 -2.31 -6.64 8.15
CA SER A 43 -3.73 -6.63 7.81
C SER A 43 -4.23 -8.01 7.39
N PHE A 44 -3.48 -8.72 6.54
CA PHE A 44 -3.81 -10.09 6.16
C PHE A 44 -3.71 -11.07 7.32
N SER A 45 -2.72 -10.91 8.21
CA SER A 45 -2.61 -11.75 9.41
C SER A 45 -3.82 -11.59 10.33
N LEU A 46 -4.36 -10.38 10.46
CA LEU A 46 -5.56 -10.09 11.26
C LEU A 46 -6.86 -10.53 10.58
N ALA A 47 -6.89 -10.56 9.24
CA ALA A 47 -8.07 -10.97 8.48
C ALA A 47 -8.29 -12.49 8.48
N ILE A 48 -7.27 -13.30 8.81
CA ILE A 48 -7.40 -14.75 8.95
C ILE A 48 -8.13 -15.05 10.26
N GLY A 49 -9.46 -15.21 10.17
CA GLY A 49 -10.35 -15.53 11.30
C GLY A 49 -10.88 -16.96 11.24
N ASN A 50 -11.19 -17.53 12.41
CA ASN A 50 -11.98 -18.76 12.53
C ASN A 50 -13.47 -18.38 12.63
N TYR A 51 -14.37 -19.14 11.99
CA TYR A 51 -15.83 -18.94 12.01
C TYR A 51 -16.44 -18.85 13.42
N VAL A 52 -15.79 -19.44 14.42
CA VAL A 52 -16.19 -19.34 15.84
C VAL A 52 -16.15 -17.89 16.36
N PHE A 53 -15.29 -17.04 15.79
CA PHE A 53 -15.13 -15.63 16.18
C PHE A 53 -15.55 -14.68 15.05
N MET A 54 -16.79 -14.82 14.56
CA MET A 54 -17.34 -14.02 13.47
C MET A 54 -17.13 -12.50 13.65
N ALA A 55 -17.34 -11.97 14.85
CA ALA A 55 -17.12 -10.54 15.13
C ALA A 55 -15.66 -10.10 14.92
N ALA A 56 -14.69 -10.91 15.36
CA ALA A 56 -13.27 -10.65 15.14
C ALA A 56 -12.91 -10.73 13.65
N SER A 57 -13.52 -11.68 12.91
CA SER A 57 -13.34 -11.79 11.47
C SER A 57 -13.84 -10.54 10.73
N ILE A 58 -15.00 -10.00 11.10
CA ILE A 58 -15.53 -8.75 10.51
C ILE A 58 -14.57 -7.58 10.72
N ILE A 59 -14.01 -7.44 11.93
CA ILE A 59 -13.02 -6.39 12.22
C ILE A 59 -11.77 -6.59 11.34
N GLY A 60 -11.27 -7.82 11.21
CA GLY A 60 -10.12 -8.12 10.34
C GLY A 60 -10.36 -7.71 8.88
N HIS A 61 -11.56 -7.94 8.34
CA HIS A 61 -11.91 -7.50 7.00
C HIS A 61 -12.06 -5.97 6.89
N ALA A 62 -12.59 -5.30 7.92
CA ALA A 62 -12.63 -3.84 7.97
C ALA A 62 -11.21 -3.24 7.94
N ILE A 63 -10.23 -3.88 8.59
CA ILE A 63 -8.82 -3.50 8.53
C ILE A 63 -8.28 -3.61 7.10
N LEU A 64 -8.60 -4.68 6.36
CA LEU A 64 -8.21 -4.80 4.95
C LEU A 64 -8.76 -3.67 4.08
N ILE A 65 -10.03 -3.27 4.28
CA ILE A 65 -10.64 -2.14 3.58
C ILE A 65 -9.92 -0.82 3.95
N GLY A 66 -9.57 -0.65 5.23
CA GLY A 66 -8.75 0.45 5.70
C GLY A 66 -7.37 0.49 5.02
N ALA A 67 -6.70 -0.66 4.90
CA ALA A 67 -5.40 -0.79 4.23
C ALA A 67 -5.45 -0.40 2.74
N VAL A 68 -6.52 -0.78 2.02
CA VAL A 68 -6.77 -0.30 0.65
C VAL A 68 -6.89 1.23 0.64
N THR A 69 -7.69 1.79 1.54
CA THR A 69 -7.93 3.24 1.62
C THR A 69 -6.63 4.01 1.89
N ILE A 70 -5.80 3.54 2.82
CA ILE A 70 -4.48 4.12 3.12
C ILE A 70 -3.54 4.03 1.92
N THR A 71 -3.53 2.89 1.20
CA THR A 71 -2.71 2.70 -0.01
C THR A 71 -3.09 3.72 -1.08
N VAL A 72 -4.39 3.84 -1.37
CA VAL A 72 -4.93 4.81 -2.35
C VAL A 72 -4.57 6.24 -1.94
N ALA A 73 -4.85 6.61 -0.69
CA ALA A 73 -4.55 7.95 -0.18
C ALA A 73 -3.04 8.28 -0.29
N THR A 74 -2.17 7.32 0.03
CA THR A 74 -0.71 7.48 -0.07
C THR A 74 -0.29 7.72 -1.52
N TRP A 75 -0.78 6.91 -2.47
CA TRP A 75 -0.47 7.05 -3.89
C TRP A 75 -1.03 8.33 -4.51
N THR A 76 -2.26 8.70 -4.16
CA THR A 76 -2.89 9.96 -4.60
C THR A 76 -2.10 11.16 -4.08
N THR A 77 -1.71 11.13 -2.80
CA THR A 77 -0.91 12.20 -2.20
C THR A 77 0.46 12.30 -2.85
N ALA A 78 1.12 11.17 -3.10
CA ALA A 78 2.41 11.15 -3.80
C ALA A 78 2.30 11.70 -5.22
N THR A 79 1.18 11.51 -5.90
CA THR A 79 0.94 12.01 -7.25
C THR A 79 0.62 13.49 -7.29
N ILE A 80 -0.28 13.97 -6.43
CA ILE A 80 -0.84 15.34 -6.51
C ILE A 80 -0.07 16.33 -5.62
N LYS A 81 0.47 15.88 -4.48
CA LYS A 81 1.17 16.72 -3.49
C LYS A 81 2.46 16.06 -2.98
N PRO A 82 3.43 15.70 -3.86
CA PRO A 82 4.65 14.98 -3.47
C PRO A 82 5.51 15.72 -2.44
N LYS A 83 5.43 17.05 -2.38
CA LYS A 83 6.19 17.88 -1.43
C LYS A 83 5.85 17.59 0.04
N LEU A 84 4.71 16.96 0.33
CA LEU A 84 4.34 16.54 1.70
C LEU A 84 5.25 15.43 2.24
N PHE A 85 5.96 14.71 1.37
CA PHE A 85 6.91 13.67 1.76
C PHE A 85 8.35 14.19 1.92
N VAL A 86 8.58 15.48 1.64
CA VAL A 86 9.89 16.12 1.79
C VAL A 86 9.94 16.78 3.16
N ARG A 87 10.91 16.39 3.98
CA ARG A 87 11.19 17.05 5.26
C ARG A 87 11.75 18.44 4.98
N ARG A 88 11.22 19.47 5.65
CA ARG A 88 11.82 20.81 5.67
C ARG A 88 13.10 20.83 6.49
#